data_AF-A0A4R4Z4Y1-F1
#
_entry.id   AF-A0A4R4Z4Y1-F1
#
_cell.length_a   1.000
_cell.length_b   1.000
_cell.length_c   1.000
_cell.angle_alpha   90.00
_cell.angle_beta   90.00
_cell.angle_gamma   90.00
#
_symmetry.space_group_name_H-M   'P 1'
#
loop_
_entity.id
_entity.type
_entity.pdbx_description
1 polymer ?
#
loop_
_entity_poly.entity_id
_entity_poly.type
_entity_poly.pdbx_seq_one_letter_code
_entity_poly.pdbx_strand_id
1 'polypeptide(L)'
;MPQQSWTATEERQYQHIKDQAIERGSTEDRAEEIAARTVNKNRAQRGEARQQSRTATQDIPPQRRGGLRSGSGPGGRTKQQLYADAQRAGIKGRSKMTKSELERALQRS
;
A
#
# COMPACT_ATOMS: atom_id res chain seq x y z
N MET A 1 4.43 -21.10 -21.83
CA MET A 1 3.71 -19.81 -21.74
C MET A 1 2.82 -19.66 -22.97
N PRO A 2 1.49 -19.58 -22.85
CA PRO A 2 0.63 -19.38 -24.01
C PRO A 2 0.92 -17.99 -24.60
N GLN A 3 1.31 -17.97 -25.87
CA GLN A 3 1.75 -16.78 -26.59
C GLN A 3 0.53 -15.99 -27.11
N GLN A 4 0.63 -14.65 -27.02
CA GLN A 4 -0.22 -13.61 -27.62
C GLN A 4 -1.62 -13.41 -27.03
N SER A 5 -1.70 -12.93 -25.78
CA SER A 5 -2.90 -12.21 -25.29
C SER A 5 -2.64 -10.78 -24.86
N TRP A 6 -1.37 -10.37 -24.77
CA TRP A 6 -0.95 -9.06 -24.30
C TRP A 6 -0.31 -8.26 -25.42
N THR A 7 -0.59 -6.97 -25.44
CA THR A 7 0.07 -6.00 -26.31
C THR A 7 1.50 -5.72 -25.83
N ALA A 8 2.36 -5.21 -26.72
CA ALA A 8 3.73 -4.83 -26.35
C ALA A 8 3.78 -3.79 -25.19
N THR A 9 2.72 -3.02 -24.98
CA THR A 9 2.61 -2.09 -23.84
C THR A 9 2.31 -2.82 -22.53
N GLU A 10 1.45 -3.84 -22.58
CA GLU A 10 1.08 -4.65 -21.43
C GLU A 10 2.22 -5.55 -20.99
N GLU A 11 2.97 -6.12 -21.94
CA GLU A 11 4.18 -6.89 -21.65
C GLU A 11 5.26 -6.05 -20.97
N ARG A 12 5.48 -4.80 -21.43
CA ARG A 12 6.39 -3.87 -20.76
C ARG A 12 5.91 -3.50 -19.36
N GLN A 13 4.60 -3.28 -19.19
CA GLN A 13 4.02 -2.99 -17.88
C GLN A 13 4.18 -4.18 -16.93
N TYR A 14 3.98 -5.40 -17.42
CA TYR A 14 4.19 -6.62 -16.66
C TYR A 14 5.62 -6.73 -16.16
N GLN A 15 6.62 -6.63 -17.05
CA GLN A 15 8.03 -6.74 -16.67
C GLN A 15 8.39 -5.66 -15.65
N HIS A 16 7.98 -4.41 -15.90
CA HIS A 16 8.26 -3.32 -14.96
C HIS A 16 7.68 -3.56 -13.55
N ILE A 17 6.46 -4.10 -13.45
CA ILE A 17 5.84 -4.40 -12.14
C ILE A 17 6.53 -5.60 -11.48
N LYS A 18 6.91 -6.63 -12.26
CA LYS A 18 7.64 -7.79 -11.77
C LYS A 18 8.98 -7.34 -11.17
N ASP A 19 9.76 -6.59 -11.93
CA ASP A 19 11.08 -6.10 -11.51
C ASP A 19 10.97 -5.26 -10.24
N GLN A 20 10.04 -4.29 -10.20
CA GLN A 20 9.81 -3.49 -9.00
C GLN A 20 9.36 -4.31 -7.80
N ALA A 21 8.59 -5.39 -7.99
CA ALA A 21 8.15 -6.25 -6.88
C ALA A 21 9.33 -7.07 -6.33
N ILE A 22 10.23 -7.53 -7.20
CA ILE A 22 11.47 -8.21 -6.82
C ILE A 22 12.40 -7.25 -6.08
N GLU A 23 12.61 -6.03 -6.59
CA GLU A 23 13.41 -4.99 -5.94
C GLU A 23 12.92 -4.65 -4.53
N ARG A 24 11.60 -4.72 -4.30
CA ARG A 24 10.97 -4.54 -2.99
C ARG A 24 11.05 -5.78 -2.08
N GLY A 25 11.70 -6.86 -2.52
CA GLY A 25 11.93 -8.08 -1.75
C GLY A 25 10.88 -9.18 -1.93
N SER A 26 10.04 -9.12 -2.97
CA SER A 26 9.12 -10.24 -3.28
C SER A 26 9.87 -11.39 -3.97
N THR A 27 9.42 -12.63 -3.75
CA THR A 27 9.91 -13.78 -4.54
C THR A 27 9.50 -13.64 -6.00
N GLU A 28 10.24 -14.29 -6.90
CA GLU A 28 9.97 -14.22 -8.34
C GLU A 28 8.54 -14.65 -8.70
N ASP A 29 8.09 -15.81 -8.20
CA ASP A 29 6.73 -16.31 -8.40
C ASP A 29 5.67 -15.31 -7.92
N ARG A 30 5.93 -14.67 -6.78
CA ARG A 30 5.01 -13.69 -6.20
C ARG A 30 4.98 -12.41 -7.03
N ALA A 31 6.13 -11.94 -7.49
CA ALA A 31 6.24 -10.79 -8.36
C ALA A 31 5.53 -11.03 -9.70
N GLU A 32 5.67 -12.23 -10.25
CA GLU A 32 4.99 -12.67 -11.47
C GLU A 32 3.47 -12.61 -11.32
N GLU A 33 2.94 -13.16 -10.21
CA GLU A 33 1.51 -13.14 -9.90
C GLU A 33 0.99 -11.70 -9.72
N ILE A 34 1.76 -10.83 -9.05
CA ILE A 34 1.40 -9.42 -8.84
C ILE A 34 1.32 -8.68 -10.19
N ALA A 35 2.32 -8.89 -11.05
CA ALA A 35 2.38 -8.28 -12.37
C ALA A 35 1.21 -8.75 -13.24
N ALA A 36 0.98 -10.07 -13.34
CA ALA A 36 -0.11 -10.66 -14.12
C ALA A 36 -1.47 -10.14 -13.65
N ARG A 37 -1.72 -10.14 -12.33
CA ARG A 37 -2.99 -9.67 -11.75
C ARG A 37 -3.23 -8.19 -12.04
N THR A 38 -2.18 -7.36 -12.01
CA THR A 38 -2.30 -5.93 -12.26
C THR A 38 -2.63 -5.64 -13.72
N VAL A 39 -1.92 -6.28 -14.66
CA VAL A 39 -2.18 -6.13 -16.11
C VAL A 39 -3.56 -6.68 -16.47
N ASN A 40 -3.93 -7.86 -15.98
CA ASN A 40 -5.26 -8.43 -16.25
C ASN A 40 -6.40 -7.59 -15.69
N LYS A 41 -6.22 -6.90 -14.55
CA LYS A 41 -7.21 -5.94 -14.04
C LYS A 41 -7.36 -4.74 -14.97
N ASN A 42 -6.26 -4.16 -15.46
CA ASN A 42 -6.33 -3.05 -16.42
C ASN A 42 -7.07 -3.47 -17.70
N ARG A 43 -6.79 -4.68 -18.20
CA ARG A 43 -7.49 -5.27 -19.36
C ARG A 43 -8.97 -5.49 -19.11
N ALA A 44 -9.34 -5.99 -17.94
CA ALA A 44 -10.74 -6.16 -17.57
C ALA A 44 -11.49 -4.82 -17.54
N GLN A 45 -10.86 -3.76 -17.02
CA GLN A 45 -11.43 -2.40 -17.03
C GLN A 45 -11.60 -1.83 -18.45
N ARG A 46 -10.74 -2.23 -19.39
CA ARG A 46 -10.83 -1.83 -20.82
C ARG A 46 -11.79 -2.71 -21.64
N GLY A 47 -12.33 -3.78 -21.07
CA GLY A 47 -13.16 -4.74 -21.79
C GLY A 47 -12.38 -5.78 -22.60
N GLU A 48 -11.05 -5.80 -22.50
CA GLU A 48 -10.15 -6.63 -23.33
C GLU A 48 -9.81 -7.99 -22.67
N ALA A 49 -10.17 -8.16 -21.39
CA ALA A 49 -9.96 -9.43 -20.69
C ALA A 49 -11.06 -10.44 -21.02
N ARG A 50 -10.67 -11.70 -21.29
CA ARG A 50 -11.58 -12.84 -21.50
C ARG A 50 -12.45 -13.15 -20.29
N GLN A 51 -11.94 -12.88 -19.08
CA GLN A 51 -12.65 -13.08 -17.83
C GLN A 51 -12.77 -11.74 -17.09
N GLN A 52 -14.00 -11.40 -16.69
CA GLN A 52 -14.31 -10.13 -16.03
C GLN A 52 -15.17 -10.41 -14.79
N SER A 53 -14.65 -10.03 -13.62
CA SER A 53 -15.45 -9.98 -12.39
C SER A 53 -15.95 -8.55 -12.17
N ARG A 54 -17.08 -8.38 -11.48
CA ARG A 54 -17.61 -7.05 -11.09
C ARG A 54 -16.57 -6.21 -10.35
N THR A 55 -15.74 -6.85 -9.52
CA THR A 55 -14.66 -6.20 -8.78
C THR A 55 -13.45 -5.85 -9.64
N ALA A 56 -13.27 -6.46 -10.81
CA ALA A 56 -12.21 -6.06 -11.73
C ALA A 56 -12.64 -4.82 -12.54
N THR A 57 -13.90 -4.77 -12.98
CA THR A 57 -14.44 -3.71 -13.84
C THR A 57 -14.94 -2.46 -13.10
N GLN A 58 -15.56 -2.58 -11.92
CA GLN A 58 -16.19 -1.45 -11.20
C GLN A 58 -15.31 -0.83 -10.12
N ASP A 59 -14.19 -1.47 -9.79
CA ASP A 59 -13.29 -1.04 -8.71
C ASP A 59 -12.29 0.00 -9.19
N ILE A 60 -11.71 0.75 -8.25
CA ILE A 60 -10.73 1.79 -8.52
C ILE A 60 -9.50 1.17 -9.20
N PRO A 61 -8.98 1.79 -10.29
CA PRO A 61 -7.75 1.36 -10.95
C PRO A 61 -6.58 1.24 -9.96
N PRO A 62 -5.72 0.22 -10.09
CA PRO A 62 -4.59 0.00 -9.18
C PRO A 62 -3.70 1.23 -8.97
N GLN A 63 -3.45 2.00 -10.04
CA GLN A 63 -2.59 3.18 -10.05
C GLN A 63 -3.20 4.32 -9.21
N ARG A 64 -4.51 4.52 -9.31
CA ARG A 64 -5.25 5.53 -8.54
C ARG A 64 -5.41 5.11 -7.07
N ARG A 65 -5.57 3.82 -6.80
CA ARG A 65 -5.68 3.27 -5.44
C ARG A 65 -4.41 3.53 -4.63
N GLY A 66 -3.24 3.32 -5.23
CA GLY A 66 -1.95 3.59 -4.59
C GLY A 66 -1.88 5.01 -4.06
N GLY A 67 -2.11 6.00 -4.93
CA GLY A 67 -2.09 7.43 -4.59
C GLY A 67 -3.14 7.86 -3.54
N LEU A 68 -4.37 7.33 -3.62
CA LEU A 68 -5.43 7.66 -2.65
C LEU A 68 -5.19 7.07 -1.26
N ARG A 69 -4.46 5.96 -1.16
CA ARG A 69 -4.15 5.29 0.11
C ARG A 69 -2.77 5.67 0.65
N SER A 70 -1.89 6.21 -0.19
CA SER A 70 -0.62 6.81 0.20
C SER A 70 -0.82 8.29 0.51
N GLY A 71 -1.22 8.61 1.74
CA GLY A 71 -1.40 10.00 2.16
C GLY A 71 -1.30 10.23 3.66
N SER A 72 -1.47 9.18 4.48
CA SER A 72 -1.38 9.31 5.94
C SER A 72 -0.02 8.95 6.53
N GLY A 73 0.94 8.49 5.72
CA GLY A 73 2.24 8.01 6.20
C GLY A 73 2.11 6.97 7.33
N PRO A 74 3.20 6.60 8.02
CA PRO A 74 3.09 6.08 9.38
C PRO A 74 2.54 7.24 10.23
N GLY A 75 1.35 7.10 10.83
CA GLY A 75 0.68 8.15 11.61
C GLY A 75 1.38 8.55 12.93
N GLY A 76 2.71 8.44 12.99
CA GLY A 76 3.53 8.58 14.19
C GLY A 76 3.20 7.54 15.26
N ARG A 77 3.79 7.72 16.44
CA ARG A 77 3.37 6.96 17.64
C ARG A 77 1.89 7.23 17.91
N THR A 78 1.12 6.24 18.33
CA THR A 78 -0.29 6.45 18.71
C THR A 78 -0.37 7.20 20.04
N LYS A 79 -1.51 7.85 20.33
CA LYS A 79 -1.74 8.49 21.64
C LYS A 79 -1.54 7.49 22.79
N GLN A 80 -1.93 6.23 22.60
CA GLN A 80 -1.78 5.18 23.60
C GLN A 80 -0.31 4.80 23.85
N GLN A 81 0.50 4.70 22.79
CA GLN A 81 1.94 4.48 22.92
C GLN A 81 2.60 5.62 23.69
N LEU A 82 2.27 6.86 23.32
CA LEU A 82 2.77 8.06 24.00
C LEU A 82 2.29 8.15 25.45
N TYR A 83 1.07 7.69 25.74
CA TYR A 83 0.54 7.63 27.10
C TYR A 83 1.30 6.62 27.97
N ALA A 84 1.61 5.44 27.43
CA ALA A 84 2.39 4.42 28.10
C ALA A 84 3.84 4.89 28.34
N ASP A 85 4.46 5.54 27.33
CA ASP A 85 5.77 6.19 27.46
C ASP A 85 5.74 7.25 28.58
N ALA A 86 4.73 8.12 28.58
CA ALA A 86 4.57 9.18 29.57
C ALA A 86 4.31 8.62 30.98
N GLN A 87 3.65 7.47 31.09
CA GLN A 87 3.48 6.75 32.35
C GLN A 87 4.82 6.20 32.86
N ARG A 88 5.62 5.60 31.99
CA ARG A 88 6.97 5.09 32.33
C ARG A 88 7.92 6.22 32.74
N ALA A 89 7.84 7.36 32.07
CA ALA A 89 8.60 8.57 32.38
C ALA A 89 8.06 9.37 33.58
N GLY A 90 7.00 8.91 34.25
CA GLY A 90 6.48 9.58 35.46
C GLY A 90 5.82 10.94 35.21
N ILE A 91 5.38 11.23 33.97
CA ILE A 91 4.82 12.53 33.60
C ILE A 91 3.46 12.74 34.29
N LYS A 92 3.39 13.75 35.16
CA LYS A 92 2.15 14.14 35.85
C LYS A 92 1.19 14.80 34.87
N GLY A 93 -0.12 14.57 35.05
CA GLY A 93 -1.16 15.12 34.17
C GLY A 93 -1.30 14.43 32.81
N ARG A 94 -0.51 13.38 32.50
CA ARG A 94 -0.56 12.59 31.25
C ARG A 94 -1.97 12.16 30.81
N SER A 95 -2.87 11.87 31.73
CA SER A 95 -4.25 11.46 31.43
C SER A 95 -5.11 12.56 30.82
N LYS A 96 -4.74 13.83 31.04
CA LYS A 96 -5.41 14.99 30.45
C LYS A 96 -4.75 15.48 29.16
N MET A 97 -3.58 14.93 28.80
CA MET A 97 -2.81 15.37 27.65
C MET A 97 -3.35 14.78 26.33
N THR A 98 -3.32 15.62 25.29
CA THR A 98 -3.51 15.25 23.89
C THR A 98 -2.29 14.53 23.34
N LYS A 99 -2.42 13.93 22.15
CA LYS A 99 -1.31 13.24 21.48
C LYS A 99 -0.07 14.13 21.36
N SER A 100 -0.25 15.38 20.89
CA SER A 100 0.84 16.34 20.71
C SER A 100 1.44 16.80 22.04
N GLU A 101 0.64 16.90 23.09
CA GLU A 101 1.14 17.26 24.43
C GLU A 101 1.97 16.13 25.05
N LEU A 102 1.55 14.87 24.87
CA LEU A 102 2.34 13.71 25.30
C LEU A 102 3.68 13.64 24.55
N GLU A 103 3.70 13.90 23.24
CA GLU A 103 4.95 13.98 22.46
C GLU A 103 5.89 15.06 23.01
N ARG A 104 5.39 16.27 23.23
CA ARG A 104 6.20 17.38 23.77
C ARG A 104 6.65 17.15 25.21
N ALA A 105 5.82 16.49 26.02
CA ALA A 105 6.18 16.18 27.40
C ALA A 105 7.32 15.14 27.43
N LEU A 106 7.26 14.12 26.56
CA LEU A 106 8.31 13.10 26.42
C LEU A 106 9.61 13.62 25.80
N GLN A 107 9.57 14.68 24.99
CA GLN A 107 10.77 15.33 24.47
C GLN A 107 11.51 16.18 25.52
N ARG A 108 10.83 16.54 26.62
CA ARG A 108 11.35 17.43 27.68
C ARG A 108 11.60 16.70 29.00
N SER A 109 11.21 15.43 29.10
CA SER A 109 11.35 14.58 30.28
C SER A 109 12.69 13.85 30.32
#